data_AF-A0A917AA76-F1
#
_entry.id   AF-A0A917AA76-F1
#
_cell.length_a   1.000
_cell.length_b   1.000
_cell.length_c   1.000
_cell.angle_alpha   90.00
_cell.angle_beta   90.00
_cell.angle_gamma   90.00
#
_symmetry.space_group_name_H-M   'P 1'
#
loop_
_entity.id
_entity.type
_entity.pdbx_description
1 polymer ?
#
loop_
_entity_poly.entity_id
_entity_poly.type
_entity_poly.pdbx_seq_one_letter_code
_entity_poly.pdbx_strand_id
1 'polypeptide(L)'
;METTLRKLNDRLSDLPYRSVVAVAGPPGAGKSTLAEGLVLAQDDAALLPMDGFHFDDAVLRDRGRLPWKGAPDTFDVGGLLSALKRLRDGEDAVAVPVFDRDLEISRGAARIIPRRTRLIVVEGNYLLLDRTPWQSLATFFDLTVMIDVPEDVLRDRLTARWQHHGLTEEQIARKLDENDLPNGRTVRDESRGADLILRQG
;
A
#
# COMPACT_ATOMS: atom_id res chain seq x y z
N MET A 1 -7.84 12.77 -11.92
CA MET A 1 -7.40 14.17 -12.19
C MET A 1 -5.98 14.36 -11.67
N GLU A 2 -5.09 15.02 -12.41
CA GLU A 2 -3.74 15.35 -11.90
C GLU A 2 -3.83 16.37 -10.75
N THR A 3 -3.14 16.10 -9.64
CA THR A 3 -3.25 16.90 -8.41
C THR A 3 -1.89 17.21 -7.78
N THR A 4 -1.87 18.18 -6.87
CA THR A 4 -0.71 18.51 -6.02
C THR A 4 -0.98 18.08 -4.58
N LEU A 5 0.06 17.99 -3.74
CA LEU A 5 -0.09 17.68 -2.31
C LEU A 5 -1.01 18.65 -1.57
N ARG A 6 -0.95 19.95 -1.90
CA ARG A 6 -1.84 20.95 -1.33
C ARG A 6 -3.30 20.66 -1.65
N LYS A 7 -3.61 20.42 -2.93
CA LYS A 7 -4.96 20.08 -3.38
C LYS A 7 -5.45 18.76 -2.78
N LEU A 8 -4.55 17.80 -2.53
CA LEU A 8 -4.89 16.56 -1.83
C LEU A 8 -5.31 16.86 -0.38
N ASN A 9 -4.55 17.66 0.36
CA ASN A 9 -4.92 18.05 1.73
C ASN A 9 -6.26 18.79 1.81
N ASP A 10 -6.53 19.68 0.85
CA ASP A 10 -7.83 20.37 0.76
C ASP A 10 -8.96 19.34 0.58
N ARG A 11 -8.79 18.39 -0.34
CA ARG A 11 -9.77 17.30 -0.57
C ARG A 11 -9.98 16.42 0.65
N LEU A 12 -8.93 16.12 1.42
CA LEU A 12 -9.04 15.33 2.64
C LEU A 12 -9.88 16.03 3.71
N SER A 13 -9.79 17.37 3.77
CA SER A 13 -10.53 18.18 4.74
C SER A 13 -12.03 18.23 4.45
N ASP A 14 -12.42 18.05 3.19
CA ASP A 14 -13.82 18.03 2.74
C ASP A 14 -14.49 16.65 2.91
N LEU A 15 -13.74 15.62 3.29
CA LEU A 15 -14.29 14.28 3.42
C LEU A 15 -15.21 14.13 4.65
N PRO A 16 -16.24 13.26 4.58
CA PRO A 16 -17.08 12.94 5.74
C PRO A 16 -16.29 12.44 6.95
N TYR A 17 -16.90 12.54 8.13
CA TYR A 17 -16.34 11.95 9.35
C TYR A 17 -16.12 10.45 9.16
N ARG A 18 -14.91 9.98 9.46
CA ARG A 18 -14.46 8.59 9.30
C ARG A 18 -14.43 8.13 7.84
N SER A 19 -13.48 8.73 7.12
CA SER A 19 -13.22 8.39 5.73
C SER A 19 -11.98 7.51 5.58
N VAL A 20 -11.97 6.68 4.54
CA VAL A 20 -10.87 5.78 4.17
C VAL A 20 -10.32 6.22 2.82
N VAL A 21 -9.03 6.51 2.79
CA VAL A 21 -8.31 6.99 1.60
C VAL A 21 -7.31 5.95 1.18
N ALA A 22 -7.39 5.50 -0.08
CA ALA A 22 -6.39 4.60 -0.65
C ALA A 22 -5.29 5.39 -1.34
N VAL A 23 -4.03 5.14 -0.96
CA VAL A 23 -2.83 5.63 -1.63
C VAL A 23 -2.14 4.45 -2.30
N ALA A 24 -2.32 4.33 -3.61
CA ALA A 24 -1.76 3.28 -4.45
C ALA A 24 -0.57 3.77 -5.29
N GLY A 25 0.21 2.85 -5.82
CA GLY A 25 1.39 3.15 -6.64
C GLY A 25 2.41 2.01 -6.63
N PRO A 26 3.30 1.95 -7.63
CA PRO A 26 4.24 0.83 -7.78
C PRO A 26 5.27 0.75 -6.63
N PRO A 27 6.00 -0.37 -6.48
CA PRO A 27 7.15 -0.46 -5.58
C PRO A 27 8.14 0.69 -5.86
N GLY A 28 8.65 1.36 -4.82
CA GLY A 28 9.56 2.50 -5.00
C GLY A 28 8.89 3.85 -5.28
N ALA A 29 7.56 3.92 -5.38
CA ALA A 29 6.84 5.17 -5.67
C ALA A 29 6.79 6.19 -4.51
N GLY A 30 7.27 5.86 -3.31
CA GLY A 30 7.21 6.79 -2.17
C GLY A 30 5.83 6.88 -1.48
N LYS A 31 4.99 5.83 -1.61
CA LYS A 31 3.66 5.75 -0.96
C LYS A 31 3.71 5.98 0.55
N SER A 32 4.59 5.28 1.26
CA SER A 32 4.69 5.37 2.71
C SER A 32 5.04 6.79 3.16
N THR A 33 5.98 7.45 2.48
CA THR A 33 6.34 8.85 2.75
C THR A 33 5.14 9.80 2.57
N LEU A 34 4.37 9.63 1.48
CA LEU A 34 3.15 10.41 1.28
C LEU A 34 2.13 10.11 2.39
N ALA A 35 1.82 8.84 2.61
CA ALA A 35 0.77 8.41 3.54
C ALA A 35 1.08 8.82 4.99
N GLU A 36 2.32 8.70 5.43
CA GLU A 36 2.79 9.19 6.73
C GLU A 36 2.63 10.71 6.84
N GLY A 37 3.04 11.46 5.80
CA GLY A 37 2.85 12.91 5.76
C GLY A 37 1.38 13.33 5.84
N LEU A 38 0.48 12.61 5.16
CA LEU A 38 -0.97 12.86 5.25
C LEU A 38 -1.51 12.59 6.65
N VAL A 39 -1.05 11.52 7.31
CA VAL A 39 -1.46 11.20 8.68
C VAL A 39 -0.92 12.24 9.67
N LEU A 40 0.33 12.67 9.53
CA LEU A 40 0.93 13.68 10.41
C LEU A 40 0.30 15.08 10.27
N ALA A 41 -0.29 15.37 9.10
CA ALA A 41 -0.97 16.64 8.84
C ALA A 41 -2.40 16.71 9.39
N GLN A 42 -2.89 15.65 10.07
CA GLN A 42 -4.28 15.50 10.50
C GLN A 42 -4.33 15.00 11.95
N ASP A 43 -5.16 15.62 12.80
CA ASP A 43 -5.16 15.33 14.25
C ASP A 43 -5.68 13.92 14.61
N ASP A 44 -6.64 13.39 13.84
CA ASP A 44 -7.31 12.10 14.09
C ASP A 44 -7.13 11.13 12.91
N ALA A 45 -5.90 10.93 12.45
CA ALA A 45 -5.60 10.03 11.33
C ALA A 45 -4.85 8.76 11.76
N ALA A 46 -5.03 7.68 11.00
CA ALA A 46 -4.27 6.44 11.18
C ALA A 46 -3.84 5.85 9.84
N LEU A 47 -2.65 5.25 9.84
CA LEU A 47 -2.11 4.53 8.70
C LEU A 47 -2.45 3.03 8.79
N LEU A 48 -2.90 2.45 7.68
CA LEU A 48 -3.08 1.01 7.48
C LEU A 48 -2.25 0.55 6.26
N PRO A 49 -0.98 0.14 6.46
CA PRO A 49 -0.16 -0.40 5.39
C PRO A 49 -0.68 -1.77 4.93
N MET A 50 -0.84 -1.95 3.61
CA MET A 50 -1.16 -3.24 2.97
C MET A 50 -0.11 -4.31 3.29
N ASP A 51 1.13 -3.90 3.52
CA ASP A 51 2.24 -4.82 3.83
C ASP A 51 2.01 -5.63 5.10
N GLY A 52 1.21 -5.13 6.05
CA GLY A 52 0.78 -5.92 7.21
C GLY A 52 0.01 -7.18 6.84
N PHE A 53 -0.47 -7.32 5.60
CA PHE A 53 -1.23 -8.46 5.13
C PHE A 53 -0.43 -9.40 4.22
N HIS A 54 0.90 -9.36 4.25
CA HIS A 54 1.71 -10.42 3.63
C HIS A 54 1.38 -11.78 4.26
N PHE A 55 1.32 -12.83 3.44
CA PHE A 55 1.41 -14.18 3.96
C PHE A 55 2.77 -14.42 4.61
N ASP A 56 2.79 -15.25 5.64
CA ASP A 56 4.02 -15.72 6.27
C ASP A 56 4.90 -16.50 5.27
N ASP A 57 6.22 -16.46 5.48
CA ASP A 57 7.18 -17.16 4.64
C ASP A 57 6.91 -18.67 4.55
N ALA A 58 6.44 -19.32 5.62
CA ALA A 58 6.08 -20.74 5.60
C ALA A 58 4.92 -21.02 4.62
N VAL A 59 3.90 -20.16 4.62
CA VAL A 59 2.77 -20.25 3.66
C VAL A 59 3.25 -20.01 2.23
N LEU A 60 4.14 -19.03 2.03
CA LEU A 60 4.69 -18.75 0.71
C LEU A 60 5.62 -19.85 0.19
N ARG A 61 6.36 -20.55 1.08
CA ARG A 61 7.15 -21.74 0.69
C ARG A 61 6.25 -22.88 0.24
N ASP A 62 5.20 -23.19 1.00
CA ASP A 62 4.23 -24.24 0.66
C ASP A 62 3.55 -23.98 -0.69
N ARG A 63 3.24 -22.70 -0.98
CA ARG A 63 2.67 -22.27 -2.26
C ARG A 63 3.68 -22.15 -3.41
N GLY A 64 4.98 -22.30 -3.14
CA GLY A 64 6.03 -22.05 -4.14
C GLY A 64 6.11 -20.60 -4.61
N ARG A 65 5.71 -19.64 -3.77
CA ARG A 65 5.63 -18.20 -4.11
C ARG A 65 6.62 -17.31 -3.38
N LEU A 66 7.42 -17.85 -2.45
CA LEU A 66 8.40 -17.07 -1.68
C LEU A 66 9.33 -16.17 -2.52
N PRO A 67 9.88 -16.62 -3.68
CA PRO A 67 10.74 -15.76 -4.52
C PRO A 67 10.04 -14.48 -5.03
N TRP A 68 8.70 -14.53 -5.16
CA TRP A 68 7.86 -13.44 -5.63
C TRP A 68 7.14 -12.71 -4.48
N LYS A 69 7.57 -12.87 -3.22
CA LYS A 69 7.03 -12.11 -2.08
C LYS A 69 6.99 -10.61 -2.45
N GLY A 70 5.81 -10.01 -2.33
CA GLY A 70 5.49 -8.67 -2.83
C GLY A 70 4.58 -8.66 -4.07
N ALA A 71 4.39 -9.78 -4.76
CA ALA A 71 3.44 -9.94 -5.87
C ALA A 71 1.97 -10.00 -5.37
N PRO A 72 0.96 -9.71 -6.22
CA PRO A 72 -0.44 -9.61 -5.79
C PRO A 72 -1.02 -10.83 -5.06
N ASP A 73 -0.56 -12.03 -5.37
CA ASP A 73 -1.04 -13.29 -4.79
C ASP A 73 -0.28 -13.71 -3.52
N THR A 74 0.66 -12.88 -3.06
CA THR A 74 1.44 -13.08 -1.83
C THR A 74 0.85 -12.39 -0.60
N PHE A 75 -0.36 -11.82 -0.75
CA PHE A 75 -1.07 -11.11 0.31
C PHE A 75 -2.39 -11.79 0.69
N ASP A 76 -2.72 -11.72 1.98
CA ASP A 76 -4.03 -12.02 2.52
C ASP A 76 -5.01 -10.85 2.27
N VAL A 77 -5.53 -10.80 1.04
CA VAL A 77 -6.54 -9.80 0.64
C VAL A 77 -7.83 -9.98 1.43
N GLY A 78 -8.16 -11.21 1.86
CA GLY A 78 -9.32 -11.49 2.71
C GLY A 78 -9.17 -10.87 4.11
N GLY A 79 -7.98 -10.96 4.70
CA GLY A 79 -7.64 -10.29 5.95
C GLY A 79 -7.72 -8.77 5.83
N LEU A 80 -7.20 -8.18 4.75
CA LEU A 80 -7.31 -6.74 4.50
C LEU A 80 -8.78 -6.31 4.34
N LEU A 81 -9.56 -7.05 3.56
CA LEU A 81 -11.00 -6.83 3.38
C LEU A 81 -11.73 -6.88 4.73
N SER A 82 -11.43 -7.87 5.57
CA SER A 82 -12.01 -8.00 6.90
C SER A 82 -11.65 -6.80 7.80
N ALA A 83 -10.39 -6.33 7.76
CA ALA A 83 -9.97 -5.17 8.53
C ALA A 83 -10.71 -3.89 8.09
N LEU A 84 -10.82 -3.65 6.79
CA LEU A 84 -11.55 -2.51 6.23
C LEU A 84 -13.03 -2.53 6.60
N LYS A 85 -13.67 -3.70 6.53
CA LYS A 85 -15.07 -3.87 6.93
C LYS A 85 -15.27 -3.49 8.40
N ARG A 86 -14.47 -4.05 9.31
CA ARG A 86 -14.56 -3.74 10.75
C ARG A 86 -14.32 -2.25 11.05
N LEU A 87 -13.41 -1.62 10.30
CA LEU A 87 -13.16 -0.19 10.41
C LEU A 87 -14.37 0.65 9.97
N ARG A 88 -15.05 0.26 8.89
CA ARG A 88 -16.28 0.91 8.40
C ARG A 88 -17.49 0.66 9.29
N ASP A 89 -17.63 -0.55 9.82
CA ASP A 89 -18.71 -0.92 10.74
C ASP A 89 -18.65 -0.16 12.07
N GLY A 90 -17.54 0.56 12.33
CA GLY A 90 -17.42 1.47 13.46
C GLY A 90 -17.21 0.77 14.78
N GLU A 91 -16.57 -0.42 14.78
CA GLU A 91 -16.11 -1.09 15.99
C GLU A 91 -15.29 -0.14 16.87
N ASP A 92 -15.41 -0.26 18.19
CA ASP A 92 -14.77 0.64 19.16
C ASP A 92 -13.25 0.72 18.98
N ALA A 93 -12.62 -0.42 18.67
CA ALA A 93 -11.23 -0.49 18.28
C ALA A 93 -10.97 -1.70 17.36
N VAL A 94 -10.22 -1.49 16.28
CA VAL A 94 -9.84 -2.56 15.35
C VAL A 94 -8.35 -2.82 15.47
N ALA A 95 -7.99 -4.04 15.84
CA ALA A 95 -6.62 -4.51 15.79
C ALA A 95 -6.24 -4.88 14.35
N VAL A 96 -5.12 -4.33 13.87
CA VAL A 96 -4.61 -4.53 12.51
C VAL A 96 -3.16 -5.05 12.56
N PRO A 97 -2.73 -5.84 11.56
CA PRO A 97 -1.37 -6.32 11.52
C PRO A 97 -0.38 -5.22 11.10
N VAL A 98 0.89 -5.40 11.46
CA VAL A 98 2.00 -4.53 11.05
C VAL A 98 3.11 -5.42 10.49
N PHE A 99 3.64 -5.06 9.32
CA PHE A 99 4.81 -5.74 8.77
C PHE A 99 6.07 -5.25 9.46
N ASP A 100 6.81 -6.18 10.07
CA ASP A 100 8.06 -5.93 10.74
C ASP A 100 9.18 -6.14 9.72
N ARG A 101 9.86 -5.05 9.33
CA ARG A 101 10.92 -5.07 8.31
C ARG A 101 12.23 -5.67 8.83
N ASP A 102 12.44 -5.68 10.15
CA ASP A 102 13.64 -6.27 10.74
C ASP A 102 13.51 -7.79 10.81
N LEU A 103 12.30 -8.27 11.11
CA LEU A 103 11.99 -9.69 11.21
C LEU A 103 11.45 -10.29 9.90
N GLU A 104 11.10 -9.47 8.92
CA GLU A 104 10.49 -9.86 7.63
C GLU A 104 9.16 -10.65 7.78
N ILE A 105 8.38 -10.35 8.82
CA ILE A 105 7.11 -11.03 9.13
C ILE A 105 5.93 -10.07 9.30
N SER A 106 4.72 -10.56 9.06
CA SER A 106 3.50 -9.88 9.50
C SER A 106 3.20 -10.20 10.96
N ARG A 107 3.16 -9.17 11.81
CA ARG A 107 2.78 -9.29 13.23
C ARG A 107 1.30 -8.98 13.40
N GLY A 108 0.51 -10.00 13.72
CA GLY A 108 -0.91 -9.86 13.99
C GLY A 108 -1.20 -8.97 15.20
N ALA A 109 -2.32 -8.22 15.14
CA ALA A 109 -2.79 -7.33 16.21
C ALA A 109 -1.73 -6.33 16.75
N ALA A 110 -0.77 -5.94 15.91
CA ALA A 110 0.36 -5.10 16.31
C ALA A 110 0.04 -3.60 16.38
N ARG A 111 -1.13 -3.17 15.90
CA ARG A 111 -1.62 -1.79 16.01
C ARG A 111 -3.11 -1.76 16.26
N ILE A 112 -3.58 -0.78 17.03
CA ILE A 112 -5.01 -0.53 17.28
C ILE A 112 -5.43 0.77 16.57
N ILE A 113 -6.48 0.71 15.76
CA ILE A 113 -7.13 1.88 15.18
C ILE A 113 -8.46 2.09 15.91
N PRO A 114 -8.60 3.16 16.72
CA PRO A 114 -9.82 3.42 17.48
C PRO A 114 -10.95 3.98 16.61
N ARG A 115 -12.18 3.88 17.12
CA ARG A 115 -13.38 4.43 16.47
C ARG A 115 -13.34 5.94 16.22
N ARG A 116 -12.64 6.69 17.09
CA ARG A 116 -12.50 8.15 16.96
C ARG A 116 -11.65 8.60 15.76
N THR A 117 -10.86 7.69 15.18
CA THR A 117 -10.04 8.01 14.00
C THR A 117 -10.95 8.47 12.86
N ARG A 118 -10.74 9.71 12.43
CA ARG A 118 -11.50 10.41 11.39
C ARG A 118 -11.01 10.07 9.99
N LEU A 119 -9.71 9.83 9.83
CA LEU A 119 -9.10 9.55 8.55
C LEU A 119 -8.28 8.27 8.64
N ILE A 120 -8.56 7.30 7.78
CA ILE A 120 -7.78 6.08 7.66
C ILE A 120 -7.10 6.12 6.30
N VAL A 121 -5.78 6.30 6.31
CA VAL A 121 -4.98 6.23 5.09
C VAL A 121 -4.52 4.79 4.91
N VAL A 122 -4.97 4.14 3.85
CA VAL A 122 -4.56 2.80 3.46
C VAL A 122 -3.53 2.96 2.35
N GLU A 123 -2.33 2.43 2.51
CA GLU A 123 -1.29 2.53 1.49
C GLU A 123 -0.82 1.14 1.04
N GLY A 124 -0.57 0.97 -0.25
CA GLY A 124 -0.13 -0.31 -0.80
C GLY A 124 -0.08 -0.33 -2.32
N ASN A 125 0.60 -1.32 -2.90
CA ASN A 125 0.76 -1.39 -4.35
C ASN A 125 -0.58 -1.62 -5.08
N TYR A 126 -1.40 -2.55 -4.57
CA TYR A 126 -2.50 -3.17 -5.32
C TYR A 126 -3.89 -2.71 -4.87
N LEU A 127 -4.00 -1.63 -4.10
CA LEU A 127 -5.29 -1.16 -3.58
C LEU A 127 -6.30 -0.79 -4.67
N LEU A 128 -5.81 -0.46 -5.88
CA LEU A 128 -6.63 -0.14 -7.05
C LEU A 128 -6.56 -1.21 -8.15
N LEU A 129 -5.95 -2.36 -7.90
CA LEU A 129 -5.80 -3.42 -8.88
C LEU A 129 -7.19 -3.96 -9.30
N ASP A 130 -7.52 -3.92 -10.59
CA ASP A 130 -8.82 -4.31 -11.14
C ASP A 130 -8.89 -5.81 -11.44
N ARG A 131 -8.61 -6.60 -10.41
CA ARG A 131 -8.55 -8.05 -10.47
C ARG A 131 -9.12 -8.65 -9.20
N THR A 132 -9.81 -9.79 -9.30
CA THR A 132 -10.24 -10.54 -8.12
C THR A 132 -9.03 -11.16 -7.39
N PRO A 133 -8.93 -11.07 -6.05
CA PRO A 133 -9.91 -10.47 -5.13
C PRO A 133 -9.73 -8.96 -4.86
N TRP A 134 -8.65 -8.33 -5.31
CA TRP A 134 -8.33 -6.92 -5.03
C TRP A 134 -9.44 -5.92 -5.36
N GLN A 135 -10.15 -6.10 -6.47
CA GLN A 135 -11.26 -5.23 -6.87
C GLN A 135 -12.35 -5.10 -5.79
N SER A 136 -12.50 -6.07 -4.88
CA SER A 136 -13.51 -6.00 -3.80
C SER A 136 -13.22 -4.92 -2.76
N LEU A 137 -11.97 -4.45 -2.67
CA LEU A 137 -11.58 -3.37 -1.75
C LEU A 137 -12.16 -2.01 -2.18
N ALA A 138 -12.54 -1.87 -3.46
CA ALA A 138 -12.99 -0.61 -4.05
C ALA A 138 -14.12 0.07 -3.30
N THR A 139 -15.08 -0.71 -2.79
CA THR A 139 -16.26 -0.18 -2.08
C THR A 139 -15.94 0.43 -0.72
N PHE A 140 -14.72 0.24 -0.21
CA PHE A 140 -14.32 0.72 1.11
C PHE A 140 -13.57 2.06 1.06
N PHE A 141 -13.29 2.62 -0.11
CA PHE A 141 -12.51 3.86 -0.24
C PHE A 141 -13.41 5.04 -0.62
N ASP A 142 -13.33 6.14 0.14
CA ASP A 142 -14.03 7.39 -0.17
C ASP A 142 -13.24 8.27 -1.14
N LEU A 143 -11.92 8.12 -1.14
CA LEU A 143 -11.01 8.79 -2.04
C LEU A 143 -9.86 7.86 -2.41
N THR A 144 -9.50 7.85 -3.68
CA THR A 144 -8.40 7.06 -4.22
C THR A 144 -7.35 7.95 -4.86
N VAL A 145 -6.09 7.69 -4.54
CA VAL A 145 -4.92 8.41 -5.03
C VAL A 145 -3.96 7.39 -5.64
N MET A 146 -3.58 7.58 -6.90
CA MET A 146 -2.49 6.83 -7.54
C MET A 146 -1.25 7.71 -7.60
N ILE A 147 -0.12 7.23 -7.10
CA ILE A 147 1.19 7.83 -7.34
C ILE A 147 1.73 7.23 -8.64
N ASP A 148 1.91 8.10 -9.63
CA ASP A 148 2.41 7.75 -10.96
C ASP A 148 3.88 8.20 -11.07
N VAL A 149 4.77 7.26 -11.38
CA VAL A 149 6.22 7.47 -11.43
C VAL A 149 6.77 6.75 -12.67
N PRO A 150 7.60 7.43 -13.49
CA PRO A 150 8.28 6.80 -14.61
C PRO A 150 9.10 5.56 -14.20
N GLU A 151 9.12 4.53 -15.05
CA GLU A 151 9.74 3.24 -14.73
C GLU A 151 11.26 3.33 -14.53
N ASP A 152 11.93 4.22 -15.27
CA ASP A 152 13.35 4.55 -15.11
C ASP A 152 13.65 5.16 -13.73
N VAL A 153 12.81 6.10 -13.27
CA VAL A 153 12.92 6.66 -11.92
C VAL A 153 12.68 5.59 -10.85
N LEU A 154 11.71 4.69 -11.06
CA LEU A 154 11.47 3.56 -10.14
C LEU A 154 12.69 2.64 -10.08
N ARG A 155 13.29 2.32 -11.22
CA ARG A 155 14.50 1.50 -11.30
C ARG A 155 15.63 2.12 -10.49
N ASP A 156 15.88 3.42 -10.63
CA ASP A 156 16.94 4.11 -9.88
C ASP A 156 16.68 4.07 -8.38
N ARG A 157 15.46 4.39 -7.95
CA ARG A 157 15.06 4.38 -6.53
C ARG A 157 15.17 2.98 -5.91
N LEU A 158 14.71 1.95 -6.62
CA LEU A 158 14.76 0.57 -6.16
C LEU A 158 16.20 0.02 -6.15
N THR A 159 17.02 0.40 -7.13
CA THR A 159 18.47 0.08 -7.15
C THR A 159 19.14 0.64 -5.90
N ALA A 160 18.96 1.93 -5.61
CA ALA A 160 19.52 2.58 -4.43
C ALA A 160 19.05 1.92 -3.12
N ARG A 161 17.76 1.54 -3.04
CA ARG A 161 17.21 0.81 -1.90
C ARG A 161 17.93 -0.52 -1.68
N TRP A 162 18.09 -1.34 -2.71
CA TRP A 162 18.70 -2.66 -2.56
C TRP A 162 20.22 -2.59 -2.34
N GLN A 163 20.90 -1.58 -2.88
CA GLN A 163 22.29 -1.27 -2.53
C GLN A 163 22.43 -0.93 -1.04
N HIS A 164 21.51 -0.14 -0.49
CA HIS A 164 21.50 0.16 0.94
C HIS A 164 21.31 -1.09 1.81
N HIS A 165 20.55 -2.08 1.33
CA HIS A 165 20.40 -3.39 1.96
C HIS A 165 21.58 -4.35 1.70
N GLY A 166 22.63 -3.90 1.01
CA GLY A 166 23.87 -4.67 0.82
C GLY A 166 23.77 -5.80 -0.21
N LEU A 167 22.79 -5.78 -1.12
CA LEU A 167 22.69 -6.76 -2.20
C LEU A 167 23.77 -6.54 -3.27
N THR A 168 24.22 -7.61 -3.90
CA THR A 168 25.14 -7.53 -5.06
C THR A 168 24.42 -7.03 -6.31
N GLU A 169 25.17 -6.54 -7.30
CA GLU A 169 24.60 -6.09 -8.58
C GLU A 169 23.72 -7.15 -9.26
N GLU A 170 24.15 -8.42 -9.26
CA GLU A 170 23.38 -9.54 -9.80
C GLU A 170 22.07 -9.77 -9.02
N GLN A 171 22.12 -9.71 -7.70
CA GLN A 171 20.92 -9.85 -6.85
C GLN A 171 19.95 -8.70 -7.05
N ILE A 172 20.47 -7.47 -7.21
CA ILE A 172 19.68 -6.27 -7.48
C ILE A 172 18.99 -6.39 -8.84
N ALA A 173 19.74 -6.73 -9.90
CA ALA A 173 19.19 -6.91 -11.23
C ALA A 173 18.05 -7.93 -11.22
N ARG A 174 18.27 -9.07 -10.55
CA ARG A 174 17.23 -10.09 -10.37
C ARG A 174 16.00 -9.57 -9.63
N LYS A 175 16.18 -8.86 -8.51
CA LYS A 175 15.07 -8.29 -7.73
C LYS A 175 14.23 -7.28 -8.54
N LEU A 176 14.91 -6.44 -9.32
CA LEU A 176 14.26 -5.45 -10.17
C LEU A 176 13.49 -6.11 -11.31
N ASP A 177 14.16 -6.93 -12.11
CA ASP A 177 13.64 -7.39 -13.39
C ASP A 177 12.67 -8.57 -13.26
N GLU A 178 12.83 -9.41 -12.23
CA GLU A 178 11.96 -10.57 -12.01
C GLU A 178 10.79 -10.28 -11.05
N ASN A 179 10.85 -9.21 -10.24
CA ASN A 179 9.85 -8.98 -9.20
C ASN A 179 9.36 -7.51 -9.11
N ASP A 180 10.21 -6.56 -8.71
CA ASP A 180 9.73 -5.20 -8.38
C ASP A 180 9.14 -4.45 -9.60
N LEU A 181 9.82 -4.48 -10.75
CA LEU A 181 9.34 -3.80 -11.96
C LEU A 181 8.16 -4.52 -12.62
N PRO A 182 8.13 -5.86 -12.73
CA PRO A 182 6.91 -6.58 -13.13
C PRO A 182 5.70 -6.24 -12.25
N ASN A 183 5.88 -6.17 -10.93
CA ASN A 183 4.84 -5.73 -10.01
C ASN A 183 4.44 -4.28 -10.26
N GLY A 184 5.40 -3.40 -10.52
CA GLY A 184 5.14 -2.00 -10.88
C GLY A 184 4.31 -1.86 -12.16
N ARG A 185 4.63 -2.64 -13.19
CA ARG A 185 3.85 -2.71 -14.44
C ARG A 185 2.45 -3.27 -14.19
N THR A 186 2.31 -4.28 -13.35
CA THR A 186 1.00 -4.80 -12.92
C THR A 186 0.15 -3.68 -12.30
N VAL A 187 0.72 -2.86 -11.40
CA VAL A 187 0.02 -1.71 -10.81
C VAL A 187 -0.38 -0.70 -11.89
N ARG A 188 0.52 -0.37 -12.81
CA ARG A 188 0.27 0.62 -13.87
C ARG A 188 -0.80 0.18 -14.86
N ASP A 189 -0.70 -1.06 -15.33
CA ASP A 189 -1.43 -1.56 -16.50
C ASP A 189 -2.76 -2.24 -16.13
N GLU A 190 -2.88 -2.76 -14.90
CA GLU A 190 -4.05 -3.54 -14.46
C GLU A 190 -4.86 -2.85 -13.35
N SER A 191 -4.53 -1.63 -12.93
CA SER A 191 -5.34 -0.88 -11.96
C SER A 191 -6.51 -0.14 -12.60
N ARG A 192 -7.61 -0.03 -11.87
CA ARG A 192 -8.71 0.87 -12.21
C ARG A 192 -8.29 2.34 -12.03
N GLY A 193 -9.03 3.25 -12.67
CA GLY A 193 -8.80 4.68 -12.51
C GLY A 193 -8.93 5.17 -11.06
N ALA A 194 -8.03 6.05 -10.65
CA ALA A 194 -8.07 6.75 -9.36
C ALA A 194 -8.78 8.11 -9.49
N ASP A 195 -9.37 8.60 -8.40
CA ASP A 195 -9.96 9.95 -8.34
C ASP A 195 -8.88 11.01 -8.60
N LEU A 196 -7.71 10.81 -7.98
CA LEU A 196 -6.56 11.70 -8.08
C LEU A 196 -5.31 10.93 -8.52
N ILE A 197 -4.50 11.57 -9.34
CA ILE A 197 -3.19 11.07 -9.77
C ILE A 197 -2.13 12.09 -9.35
N LEU A 198 -1.13 11.64 -8.60
CA LEU A 198 0.02 12.43 -8.18
C LEU A 198 1.24 11.96 -8.99
N ARG A 199 1.71 12.78 -9.93
CA ARG A 199 2.93 12.48 -10.68
C ARG A 199 4.17 12.85 -9.89
N GLN A 200 5.15 11.97 -9.86
CA GLN A 200 6.47 12.24 -9.31
C GLN A 200 7.54 11.92 -10.35
N GLY A 201 8.54 12.81 -10.46
CA GLY A 201 9.79 12.59 -11.17
C GLY A 201 10.92 12.31 -10.19
#